data_AF-A0A1Q6WY45-F1
#
_entry.id   AF-A0A1Q6WY45-F1
#
_cell.length_a   1.000
_cell.length_b   1.000
_cell.length_c   1.000
_cell.angle_alpha   90.00
_cell.angle_beta   90.00
_cell.angle_gamma   90.00
#
_symmetry.space_group_name_H-M   'P 1'
#
loop_
_entity.id
_entity.type
_entity.pdbx_description
1 polymer ?
#
loop_
_entity_poly.entity_id
_entity_poly.type
_entity_poly.pdbx_seq_one_letter_code
_entity_poly.pdbx_strand_id
1 'polypeptide(L)'
;MFPTKESLAQSKILHKLAAELRGKFLNKSAWIETLLGDILASYFCSDVNRRVLFSEVANDMRSSTKAALLEKILQHSFPQLREAHPRLKKRLDSLRTFRNRLAHSHIDTSEDALAAKKFDEVTFVFYEDGEMKRQCVTRADAKRRATEANQLQNDLLDIQRAVRGSQRAGRCDD
;
A
#
# COMPACT_ATOMS: atom_id res chain seq x y z
N MET A 1 -34.15 -19.78 4.51
CA MET A 1 -33.47 -21.09 4.61
C MET A 1 -32.32 -20.93 5.59
N PHE A 2 -32.18 -21.81 6.60
CA PHE A 2 -31.10 -21.69 7.58
C PHE A 2 -29.79 -22.25 7.00
N PRO A 3 -28.63 -21.62 7.28
CA PRO A 3 -27.35 -22.10 6.76
C PRO A 3 -27.03 -23.49 7.34
N THR A 4 -26.53 -24.39 6.49
CA THR A 4 -26.11 -25.73 6.91
C THR A 4 -24.82 -25.66 7.73
N LYS A 5 -24.55 -26.69 8.56
CA LYS A 5 -23.28 -26.79 9.30
C LYS A 5 -22.06 -26.72 8.37
N GLU A 6 -22.19 -27.29 7.17
CA GLU A 6 -21.14 -27.29 6.15
C GLU A 6 -20.93 -25.89 5.54
N SER A 7 -22.00 -25.15 5.22
CA SER A 7 -21.87 -23.80 4.67
C SER A 7 -21.27 -22.82 5.69
N LEU A 8 -21.60 -22.98 6.98
CA LEU A 8 -20.98 -22.23 8.08
C LEU A 8 -19.48 -22.55 8.22
N ALA A 9 -19.08 -23.82 8.08
CA ALA A 9 -17.68 -24.21 8.13
C ALA A 9 -16.89 -23.61 6.96
N GLN A 10 -17.45 -23.67 5.75
CA GLN A 10 -16.81 -23.10 4.55
C GLN A 10 -16.68 -21.58 4.63
N SER A 11 -17.73 -20.89 5.11
CA SER A 11 -17.69 -19.45 5.36
C SER A 11 -16.55 -19.08 6.32
N LYS A 12 -16.40 -19.81 7.44
CA LYS A 12 -15.28 -19.57 8.40
C LYS A 12 -13.91 -19.73 7.74
N ILE A 13 -13.74 -20.71 6.86
CA ILE A 13 -12.48 -20.93 6.14
C ILE A 13 -12.18 -19.75 5.20
N LEU A 14 -13.17 -19.29 4.44
CA LEU A 14 -13.04 -18.13 3.55
C LEU A 14 -12.71 -16.86 4.33
N HIS A 15 -13.39 -16.62 5.46
CA HIS A 15 -13.12 -15.48 6.32
C HIS A 15 -11.69 -15.51 6.91
N LYS A 16 -11.21 -16.69 7.32
CA LYS A 16 -9.84 -16.86 7.80
C LYS A 16 -8.82 -16.55 6.70
N LEU A 17 -9.02 -17.08 5.49
CA LEU A 17 -8.14 -16.80 4.36
C LEU A 17 -8.15 -15.30 4.03
N ALA A 18 -9.33 -14.67 3.94
CA ALA A 18 -9.43 -13.24 3.66
C ALA A 18 -8.72 -12.40 4.73
N ALA A 19 -8.82 -12.79 6.01
CA ALA A 19 -8.10 -12.12 7.10
C ALA A 19 -6.57 -12.26 6.93
N GLU A 20 -6.06 -13.45 6.58
CA GLU A 20 -4.63 -13.66 6.29
C GLU A 20 -4.15 -12.79 5.12
N LEU A 21 -4.91 -12.74 4.03
CA LEU A 21 -4.58 -11.96 2.83
C LEU A 21 -4.57 -10.46 3.13
N ARG A 22 -5.60 -9.97 3.85
CA ARG A 22 -5.71 -8.57 4.28
C ARG A 22 -4.57 -8.20 5.23
N GLY A 23 -4.36 -8.95 6.31
CA GLY A 23 -3.39 -8.59 7.35
C GLY A 23 -1.96 -8.46 6.81
N LYS A 24 -1.50 -9.41 5.99
CA LYS A 24 -0.15 -9.37 5.40
C LYS A 24 0.05 -8.16 4.50
N PHE A 25 -0.95 -7.80 3.70
CA PHE A 25 -0.86 -6.69 2.77
C PHE A 25 -1.05 -5.33 3.45
N LEU A 26 -2.07 -5.19 4.30
CA LEU A 26 -2.41 -3.95 4.99
C LEU A 26 -1.26 -3.45 5.86
N ASN A 27 -0.62 -4.34 6.64
CA ASN A 27 0.52 -3.97 7.48
C ASN A 27 1.68 -3.37 6.67
N LYS A 28 2.02 -3.97 5.52
CA LYS A 28 3.07 -3.44 4.65
C LYS A 28 2.69 -2.12 4.01
N SER A 29 1.42 -1.98 3.57
CA SER A 29 0.95 -0.75 2.94
C SER A 29 0.96 0.44 3.91
N ALA A 30 0.66 0.21 5.20
CA ALA A 30 0.75 1.23 6.24
C ALA A 30 2.20 1.70 6.47
N TRP A 31 3.15 0.76 6.44
CA TRP A 31 4.56 1.10 6.58
C TRP A 31 5.08 1.93 5.41
N ILE A 32 4.71 1.59 4.16
CA ILE A 32 5.05 2.36 2.97
C ILE A 32 4.47 3.79 3.04
N GLU A 33 3.24 3.93 3.53
CA GLU A 33 2.60 5.24 3.71
C GLU A 33 3.35 6.12 4.72
N THR A 34 3.79 5.51 5.83
CA THR A 34 4.57 6.19 6.88
C THR A 34 5.93 6.61 6.32
N LEU A 35 6.61 5.71 5.62
CA LEU A 35 7.91 5.98 4.99
C LEU A 35 7.81 7.11 3.95
N LEU A 36 6.74 7.19 3.17
CA LEU A 36 6.50 8.31 2.28
C LEU A 36 6.43 9.64 3.04
N GLY A 37 5.66 9.69 4.13
CA GLY A 37 5.58 10.88 4.99
C GLY A 37 6.95 11.29 5.51
N ASP A 38 7.72 10.33 6.02
CA ASP A 38 9.06 10.57 6.54
C ASP A 38 10.05 11.10 5.50
N ILE A 39 9.97 10.61 4.25
CA ILE A 39 10.80 11.10 3.15
C ILE A 39 10.48 12.57 2.86
N LEU A 40 9.19 12.91 2.76
CA LEU A 40 8.76 14.29 2.50
C LEU A 40 9.17 15.22 3.65
N ALA A 41 8.94 14.79 4.89
CA ALA A 41 9.36 15.55 6.07
C ALA A 41 10.89 15.71 6.12
N SER A 42 11.65 14.68 5.73
CA SER A 42 13.11 14.77 5.66
C SER A 42 13.59 15.74 4.58
N TYR A 43 12.87 15.85 3.46
CA TYR A 43 13.23 16.76 2.36
C TYR A 43 12.95 18.23 2.72
N PHE A 44 11.79 18.54 3.30
CA PHE A 44 11.41 19.92 3.63
C PHE A 44 11.96 20.41 4.97
N CYS A 45 12.29 19.51 5.90
CA CYS A 45 12.76 19.86 7.24
C CYS A 45 14.05 19.11 7.59
N SER A 46 15.17 19.84 7.54
CA SER A 46 16.47 19.33 8.00
C SER A 46 16.51 19.21 9.53
N ASP A 47 15.90 20.16 10.25
CA ASP A 47 15.80 20.17 11.71
C ASP A 47 14.90 19.02 12.22
N VAL A 48 15.35 18.30 13.25
CA VAL A 48 14.68 17.11 13.76
C VAL A 48 13.36 17.47 14.45
N ASN A 49 13.33 18.56 15.22
CA ASN A 49 12.13 18.98 15.96
C ASN A 49 11.04 19.47 15.01
N ARG A 50 11.40 20.28 14.01
CA ARG A 50 10.47 20.73 12.96
C ARG A 50 10.02 19.60 12.05
N ARG A 51 10.85 18.58 11.83
CA ARG A 51 10.46 17.41 11.05
C ARG A 51 9.30 16.67 11.68
N VAL A 52 9.27 16.52 13.01
CA VAL A 52 8.13 15.89 13.71
C VAL A 52 6.84 16.69 13.47
N LEU A 53 6.91 18.02 13.54
CA LEU A 53 5.74 18.88 13.24
C LEU A 53 5.27 18.74 11.78
N PHE A 54 6.20 18.66 10.83
CA PHE A 54 5.84 18.45 9.43
C PHE A 54 5.32 17.04 9.16
N SER A 55 5.78 16.03 9.92
CA SER A 55 5.24 14.67 9.81
C SER A 55 3.75 14.61 10.10
N GLU A 56 3.24 15.43 11.03
CA GLU A 56 1.79 15.56 11.27
C GLU A 56 1.06 16.10 10.03
N VAL A 57 1.59 17.15 9.40
CA VAL A 57 1.05 17.71 8.15
C VAL A 57 1.09 16.66 7.04
N ALA A 58 2.22 15.95 6.91
CA ALA A 58 2.38 14.91 5.91
C ALA A 58 1.37 13.78 6.15
N ASN A 59 1.13 13.36 7.39
CA ASN A 59 0.20 12.27 7.71
C ASN A 59 -1.22 12.52 7.20
N ASP A 60 -1.73 13.75 7.34
CA ASP A 60 -3.04 14.17 6.86
C ASP A 60 -3.13 14.28 5.32
N MET A 61 -2.00 14.32 4.63
CA MET A 61 -2.01 14.31 3.17
C MET A 61 -2.50 12.96 2.63
N ARG A 62 -3.35 13.01 1.60
CA ARG A 62 -3.72 11.82 0.83
C ARG A 62 -2.47 11.14 0.28
N SER A 63 -2.43 9.81 0.31
CA SER A 63 -1.31 9.00 -0.21
C SER A 63 -0.92 9.34 -1.66
N SER A 64 -1.89 9.65 -2.52
CA SER A 64 -1.61 10.10 -3.90
C SER A 64 -0.91 11.44 -3.96
N THR A 65 -1.27 12.36 -3.05
CA THR A 65 -0.63 13.67 -2.97
C THR A 65 0.82 13.51 -2.52
N LYS A 66 1.08 12.63 -1.54
CA LYS A 66 2.45 12.28 -1.13
C LYS A 66 3.26 11.70 -2.30
N ALA A 67 2.70 10.73 -3.01
CA ALA A 67 3.36 10.09 -4.16
C ALA A 67 3.65 11.08 -5.31
N ALA A 68 2.70 11.98 -5.60
CA ALA A 68 2.89 13.03 -6.61
C ALA A 68 3.95 14.05 -6.18
N LEU A 69 3.97 14.44 -4.90
CA LEU A 69 4.99 15.36 -4.39
C LEU A 69 6.38 14.72 -4.42
N LEU A 70 6.49 13.46 -4.02
CA LEU A 70 7.75 12.72 -4.14
C LEU A 70 8.23 12.64 -5.59
N GLU A 71 7.36 12.36 -6.55
CA GLU A 71 7.74 12.34 -7.97
C GLU A 71 8.31 13.69 -8.44
N LYS A 72 7.70 14.81 -8.03
CA LYS A 72 8.21 16.15 -8.31
C LYS A 72 9.57 16.42 -7.65
N ILE A 73 9.74 16.01 -6.38
CA ILE A 73 11.02 16.12 -5.66
C ILE A 73 12.11 15.36 -6.40
N LEU A 74 11.84 14.12 -6.81
CA LEU A 74 12.80 13.32 -7.57
C LEU A 74 13.12 13.95 -8.93
N GLN A 75 12.11 14.49 -9.63
CA GLN A 75 12.32 15.15 -10.92
C GLN A 75 13.23 16.39 -10.82
N HIS A 76 13.08 17.20 -9.76
CA HIS A 76 13.78 18.48 -9.64
C HIS A 76 15.07 18.42 -8.84
N SER A 77 15.12 17.62 -7.78
CA SER A 77 16.25 17.59 -6.84
C SER A 77 17.07 16.31 -6.89
N PHE A 78 16.53 15.21 -7.44
CA PHE A 78 17.22 13.92 -7.52
C PHE A 78 16.99 13.20 -8.86
N PRO A 79 17.33 13.83 -10.01
CA PRO A 79 17.00 13.30 -11.34
C PRO A 79 17.54 11.89 -11.58
N GLN A 80 18.71 11.57 -11.01
CA GLN A 80 19.30 10.23 -11.12
C GLN A 80 18.46 9.15 -10.43
N LEU A 81 17.85 9.46 -9.28
CA LEU A 81 16.90 8.56 -8.62
C LEU A 81 15.59 8.46 -9.39
N ARG A 82 15.16 9.54 -10.06
CA ARG A 82 13.99 9.51 -10.94
C ARG A 82 14.19 8.54 -12.10
N GLU A 83 15.37 8.55 -12.72
CA GLU A 83 15.77 7.65 -13.79
C GLU A 83 15.91 6.20 -13.32
N ALA A 84 16.45 5.97 -12.12
CA ALA A 84 16.52 4.64 -11.51
C ALA A 84 15.14 4.06 -11.17
N HIS A 85 14.16 4.92 -10.88
CA HIS A 85 12.80 4.51 -10.46
C HIS A 85 11.70 5.14 -11.33
N PRO A 86 11.66 4.88 -12.66
CA PRO A 86 10.78 5.61 -13.58
C PRO A 86 9.29 5.31 -13.33
N ARG A 87 8.98 4.14 -12.77
CA ARG A 87 7.62 3.67 -12.47
C ARG A 87 7.21 3.82 -11.01
N LEU A 88 7.98 4.56 -10.19
CA LEU A 88 7.75 4.67 -8.75
C LEU A 88 6.31 5.11 -8.42
N LYS A 89 5.87 6.24 -8.96
CA LYS A 89 4.53 6.75 -8.71
C LYS A 89 3.44 5.75 -9.12
N LYS A 90 3.56 5.15 -10.31
CA LYS A 90 2.60 4.14 -10.78
C LYS A 90 2.51 2.94 -9.83
N ARG A 91 3.64 2.53 -9.22
CA ARG A 91 3.69 1.44 -8.24
C ARG A 91 3.05 1.83 -6.91
N LEU A 92 3.31 3.05 -6.42
CA LEU A 92 2.65 3.61 -5.22
C LEU A 92 1.12 3.71 -5.41
N ASP A 93 0.68 4.20 -6.57
CA ASP A 93 -0.74 4.29 -6.92
C ASP A 93 -1.39 2.90 -6.99
N SER A 94 -0.72 1.92 -7.61
CA SER A 94 -1.19 0.52 -7.68
C SER A 94 -1.33 -0.12 -6.29
N LEU A 95 -0.36 0.12 -5.39
CA LEU A 95 -0.40 -0.36 -4.01
C LEU A 95 -1.60 0.23 -3.27
N ARG A 96 -1.78 1.56 -3.35
CA ARG A 96 -2.90 2.29 -2.74
C ARG A 96 -4.25 1.79 -3.24
N THR A 97 -4.43 1.65 -4.56
CA THR A 97 -5.70 1.19 -5.13
C THR A 97 -6.05 -0.20 -4.61
N PHE A 98 -5.08 -1.12 -4.55
CA PHE A 98 -5.33 -2.46 -4.04
C PHE A 98 -5.59 -2.49 -2.53
N ARG A 99 -4.89 -1.66 -1.74
CA ARG A 99 -5.20 -1.45 -0.32
C ARG A 99 -6.66 -1.02 -0.13
N ASN A 100 -7.09 0.00 -0.86
CA ASN A 100 -8.46 0.52 -0.77
C ASN A 100 -9.48 -0.54 -1.12
N ARG A 101 -9.25 -1.31 -2.20
CA ARG A 101 -10.12 -2.43 -2.57
C ARG A 101 -10.22 -3.47 -1.46
N LEU A 102 -9.10 -3.87 -0.87
CA LEU A 102 -9.10 -4.86 0.21
C LEU A 102 -9.77 -4.36 1.49
N ALA A 103 -9.62 -3.08 1.82
CA ALA A 103 -10.20 -2.45 3.00
C ALA A 103 -11.72 -2.22 2.87
N HIS A 104 -12.20 -1.90 1.68
CA HIS A 104 -13.61 -1.56 1.43
C HIS A 104 -14.41 -2.65 0.72
N SER A 105 -13.87 -3.87 0.64
CA SER A 105 -14.57 -5.02 0.05
C SER A 105 -15.16 -5.94 1.11
N HIS A 106 -16.27 -6.58 0.73
CA HIS A 106 -16.83 -7.74 1.43
C HIS A 106 -16.37 -9.03 0.74
N ILE A 107 -16.52 -10.17 1.42
CA ILE A 107 -16.22 -11.49 0.85
C ILE A 107 -17.49 -12.01 0.18
N ASP A 108 -17.35 -12.56 -1.02
CA ASP A 108 -18.45 -13.29 -1.65
C ASP A 108 -18.74 -14.56 -0.85
N THR A 109 -19.91 -14.59 -0.22
CA THR A 109 -20.41 -15.69 0.60
C THR A 109 -21.74 -16.23 0.05
N SER A 110 -22.01 -15.98 -1.23
CA SER A 110 -23.15 -16.58 -1.94
C SER A 110 -23.12 -18.12 -1.89
N GLU A 111 -24.28 -18.75 -2.05
CA GLU A 111 -24.37 -20.22 -2.03
C GLU A 111 -23.45 -20.87 -3.05
N ASP A 112 -23.35 -20.30 -4.26
CA ASP A 112 -22.43 -20.76 -5.31
C ASP A 112 -20.96 -20.65 -4.88
N ALA A 113 -20.58 -19.54 -4.25
CA ALA A 113 -19.21 -19.34 -3.76
C ALA A 113 -18.87 -20.33 -2.63
N LEU A 114 -19.82 -20.63 -1.74
CA LEU A 114 -19.65 -21.62 -0.68
C LEU A 114 -19.62 -23.05 -1.25
N ALA A 115 -20.45 -23.36 -2.24
CA ALA A 115 -20.51 -24.67 -2.89
C ALA A 115 -19.24 -24.99 -3.69
N ALA A 116 -18.58 -23.98 -4.25
CA ALA A 116 -17.34 -24.14 -5.00
C ALA A 116 -16.14 -24.63 -4.16
N LYS A 117 -16.22 -24.59 -2.82
CA LYS A 117 -15.22 -25.12 -1.88
C LYS A 117 -13.78 -24.70 -2.21
N LYS A 118 -13.57 -23.43 -2.58
CA LYS A 118 -12.24 -22.92 -2.90
C LYS A 118 -11.47 -22.58 -1.62
N PHE A 119 -10.24 -23.07 -1.52
CA PHE A 119 -9.42 -22.98 -0.29
C PHE A 119 -8.17 -22.09 -0.43
N ASP A 120 -7.86 -21.69 -1.65
CA ASP A 120 -6.67 -20.93 -2.03
C ASP A 120 -6.99 -19.55 -2.63
N GLU A 121 -8.28 -19.22 -2.81
CA GLU A 121 -8.73 -17.94 -3.32
C GLU A 121 -9.91 -17.36 -2.55
N VAL A 122 -10.03 -16.02 -2.60
CA VAL A 122 -11.13 -15.25 -2.05
C VAL A 122 -11.64 -14.28 -3.10
N THR A 123 -12.94 -14.29 -3.35
CA THR A 123 -13.59 -13.24 -4.16
C THR A 123 -13.98 -12.08 -3.26
N PHE A 124 -13.41 -10.92 -3.54
CA PHE A 124 -13.76 -9.66 -2.93
C PHE A 124 -14.83 -8.95 -3.77
N VAL A 125 -15.90 -8.51 -3.12
CA VAL A 125 -17.00 -7.73 -3.72
C VAL A 125 -16.89 -6.30 -3.20
N PHE A 126 -16.87 -5.33 -4.11
CA PHE A 126 -16.81 -3.90 -3.78
C PHE A 126 -17.61 -3.10 -4.80
N TYR A 127 -17.87 -1.83 -4.49
CA TYR A 127 -18.56 -0.90 -5.39
C TYR A 127 -17.57 0.13 -5.90
N GLU A 128 -17.60 0.38 -7.21
CA GLU A 128 -16.79 1.39 -7.90
C GLU A 128 -17.73 2.08 -8.90
N ASP A 129 -17.85 3.41 -8.80
CA ASP A 129 -18.74 4.23 -9.63
C ASP A 129 -20.21 3.77 -9.64
N GLY A 130 -20.70 3.28 -8.50
CA GLY A 130 -22.06 2.76 -8.34
C GLY A 130 -22.26 1.33 -8.86
N GLU A 131 -21.26 0.74 -9.52
CA GLU A 131 -21.31 -0.63 -10.03
C GLU A 131 -20.68 -1.62 -9.06
N MET A 132 -21.33 -2.77 -8.87
CA MET A 132 -20.75 -3.89 -8.15
C MET A 132 -19.63 -4.52 -8.98
N LYS A 133 -18.43 -4.58 -8.43
CA LYS A 133 -17.27 -5.26 -9.00
C LYS A 133 -16.88 -6.45 -8.14
N ARG A 134 -16.31 -7.47 -8.80
CA ARG A 134 -15.76 -8.66 -8.15
C ARG A 134 -14.30 -8.81 -8.52
N GLN A 135 -13.46 -9.13 -7.55
CA GLN A 135 -12.06 -9.45 -7.77
C GLN A 135 -11.71 -10.73 -7.02
N CYS A 136 -11.36 -11.78 -7.78
CA CYS A 136 -10.74 -12.96 -7.22
C CYS A 136 -9.28 -12.67 -6.85
N VAL A 137 -8.86 -13.07 -5.66
CA VAL A 137 -7.49 -12.97 -5.18
C VAL A 137 -7.06 -14.33 -4.66
N THR A 138 -6.06 -14.92 -5.32
CA THR A 138 -5.44 -16.16 -4.88
C THR A 138 -4.36 -15.90 -3.82
N ARG A 139 -3.95 -16.96 -3.09
CA ARG A 139 -2.74 -16.92 -2.24
C ARG A 139 -1.49 -16.54 -3.04
N ALA A 140 -1.40 -16.98 -4.30
CA ALA A 140 -0.29 -16.65 -5.19
C ALA A 140 -0.27 -15.16 -5.55
N ASP A 141 -1.42 -14.57 -5.87
CA ASP A 141 -1.56 -13.13 -6.14
C ASP A 141 -1.16 -12.32 -4.91
N ALA A 142 -1.65 -12.68 -3.72
CA ALA A 142 -1.28 -11.99 -2.50
C ALA A 142 0.22 -12.09 -2.20
N LYS A 143 0.84 -13.25 -2.45
CA LYS A 143 2.30 -13.41 -2.32
C LYS A 143 3.03 -12.49 -3.30
N ARG A 144 2.61 -12.44 -4.57
CA ARG A 144 3.18 -11.53 -5.59
C ARG A 144 3.07 -10.08 -5.15
N ARG A 145 1.88 -9.63 -4.71
CA ARG A 145 1.66 -8.27 -4.21
C ARG A 145 2.48 -7.94 -2.97
N ALA A 146 2.67 -8.91 -2.07
CA ALA A 146 3.53 -8.74 -0.90
C ALA A 146 5.02 -8.59 -1.28
N THR A 147 5.48 -9.26 -2.34
CA THR A 147 6.82 -9.09 -2.91
C THR A 147 6.96 -7.73 -3.60
N GLU A 148 5.98 -7.31 -4.39
CA GLU A 148 5.96 -5.97 -5.02
C GLU A 148 6.03 -4.85 -3.98
N ALA A 149 5.28 -5.01 -2.87
CA ALA A 149 5.32 -4.09 -1.74
C ALA A 149 6.71 -4.05 -1.09
N ASN A 150 7.35 -5.21 -0.86
CA ASN A 150 8.72 -5.26 -0.33
C ASN A 150 9.74 -4.58 -1.25
N GLN A 151 9.63 -4.77 -2.56
CA GLN A 151 10.54 -4.09 -3.49
C GLN A 151 10.32 -2.58 -3.42
N LEU A 152 9.06 -2.13 -3.40
CA LEU A 152 8.72 -0.71 -3.32
C LEU A 152 9.22 -0.09 -2.01
N GLN A 153 9.13 -0.86 -0.93
CA GLN A 153 9.65 -0.51 0.38
C GLN A 153 11.17 -0.25 0.33
N ASN A 154 11.94 -1.16 -0.28
CA ASN A 154 13.38 -1.02 -0.43
C ASN A 154 13.75 0.20 -1.29
N ASP A 155 13.07 0.38 -2.42
CA ASP A 155 13.30 1.53 -3.31
C ASP A 155 13.07 2.87 -2.56
N LEU A 156 12.04 2.94 -1.72
CA LEU A 156 11.77 4.12 -0.89
C LEU A 156 12.83 4.34 0.20
N LEU A 157 13.39 3.27 0.77
CA LEU A 157 14.49 3.39 1.73
C LEU A 157 15.76 3.94 1.08
N ASP A 158 16.06 3.52 -0.14
CA ASP A 158 17.20 4.03 -0.90
C ASP A 158 17.02 5.51 -1.22
N ILE A 159 15.81 5.91 -1.64
CA ILE A 159 15.45 7.32 -1.80
C ILE A 159 15.59 8.09 -0.49
N GLN A 160 15.11 7.55 0.63
CA GLN A 160 15.21 8.19 1.94
C GLN A 160 16.66 8.44 2.34
N ARG A 161 17.56 7.47 2.10
CA ARG A 161 18.99 7.61 2.39
C ARG A 161 19.60 8.74 1.58
N ALA A 162 19.30 8.83 0.28
CA ALA A 162 19.81 9.89 -0.58
C ALA A 162 19.29 11.28 -0.16
N VAL A 163 17.99 11.39 0.13
CA VAL A 163 17.38 12.65 0.61
C VAL A 163 17.99 13.10 1.93
N ARG A 164 18.20 12.19 2.88
CA ARG A 164 18.85 12.53 4.16
C ARG A 164 20.33 12.85 4.00
N GLY A 165 21.01 12.22 3.04
CA GLY A 165 22.41 12.49 2.71
C GLY A 165 22.62 13.91 2.19
N SER A 166 21.76 14.38 1.27
CA SER A 166 21.87 15.74 0.72
C SER A 166 21.64 16.82 1.79
N GLN A 167 20.72 16.59 2.72
CA GLN A 167 20.44 17.50 3.84
C GLN A 167 21.60 17.62 4.84
N ARG A 168 22.46 16.60 4.93
CA ARG A 168 23.67 16.63 5.75
C ARG A 168 24.81 17.35 5.05
N ALA A 169 24.97 17.14 3.74
CA ALA A 169 26.00 17.81 2.95
C ALA A 169 25.81 19.33 2.92
N GLY A 170 24.57 19.80 2.70
CA GLY A 170 24.26 21.23 2.70
C GLY A 170 24.34 21.95 4.05
N ARG A 171 24.74 21.28 5.14
CA ARG A 171 25.03 21.90 6.45
C ARG A 171 26.52 22.12 6.71
N CYS A 172 27.40 21.59 5.85
CA CYS A 172 28.84 21.79 5.99
C CYS A 172 29.35 23.01 5.21
N ASP A 173 28.48 23.65 4.42
CA ASP A 173 28.80 24.80 3.57
C ASP A 173 28.27 26.13 4.15
N ASP A 174 27.68 26.10 5.36
CA ASP A 174 27.27 27.27 6.18
C ASP A 174 28.16 27.37 7.43
#